data_AF-A0A7K6E661-F1
#
_entry.id   AF-A0A7K6E661-F1
#
_cell.length_a   1.000
_cell.length_b   1.000
_cell.length_c   1.000
_cell.angle_alpha   90.00
_cell.angle_beta   90.00
_cell.angle_gamma   90.00
#
_symmetry.space_group_name_H-M   'P 1'
#
loop_
_entity.id
_entity.type
_entity.pdbx_description
1 polymer ?
#
loop_
_entity_poly.entity_id
_entity_poly.type
_entity_poly.pdbx_seq_one_letter_code
_entity_poly.pdbx_strand_id
1 'polypeptide(L)'
;QDVLETCQLLSTSLTFSRCHHRVDPEPYISLCERDICACPQGRDCHCPAFLEYARNCAHQGVILEGWPEESSCRPRCPVGMEYKECVSPCAKTCQSLNINEVCHGQCVDGCSCP
;
A
#
# COMPACT_ATOMS: atom_id res chain seq x y z
N GLN A 1 23.16 1.65 -4.71
CA GLN A 1 22.45 1.16 -3.52
C GLN A 1 21.75 -0.11 -3.96
N ASP A 2 21.96 -1.21 -3.24
CA ASP A 2 21.46 -2.52 -3.67
C ASP A 2 19.93 -2.49 -3.60
N VAL A 3 19.25 -2.66 -4.74
CA VAL A 3 17.79 -2.59 -4.82
C VAL A 3 17.18 -3.75 -4.01
N LEU A 4 17.92 -4.85 -3.82
CA LEU A 4 17.50 -6.00 -3.02
C LEU A 4 17.41 -5.67 -1.52
N GLU A 5 18.28 -4.78 -1.01
CA GLU A 5 18.21 -4.32 0.38
C GLU A 5 16.91 -3.58 0.68
N THR A 6 16.27 -2.98 -0.34
CA THR A 6 14.98 -2.31 -0.17
C THR A 6 13.89 -3.29 0.25
N CYS A 7 13.90 -4.53 -0.26
CA CYS A 7 12.91 -5.54 0.13
C CYS A 7 12.93 -5.86 1.62
N GLN A 8 14.10 -5.78 2.25
CA GLN A 8 14.27 -6.04 3.68
C GLN A 8 13.59 -5.00 4.58
N LEU A 9 13.16 -3.85 4.04
CA LEU A 9 12.33 -2.89 4.78
C LEU A 9 11.03 -3.51 5.28
N LEU A 10 10.45 -4.47 4.55
CA LEU A 10 9.25 -5.20 4.98
C LEU A 10 9.46 -5.91 6.32
N SER A 11 10.68 -6.36 6.64
CA SER A 11 11.01 -6.98 7.91
C SER A 11 11.62 -6.02 8.93
N THR A 12 12.30 -4.96 8.51
CA THR A 12 13.15 -4.14 9.41
C THR A 12 12.52 -2.81 9.81
N SER A 13 11.61 -2.27 9.01
CA SER A 13 11.01 -0.96 9.28
C SER A 13 9.95 -1.03 10.39
N LEU A 14 9.90 0.03 11.19
CA LEU A 14 8.90 0.22 12.25
C LEU A 14 7.47 0.36 11.71
N THR A 15 7.31 0.80 10.47
CA THR A 15 5.98 0.90 9.84
C THR A 15 5.43 -0.50 9.58
N PHE A 16 6.19 -1.35 8.87
CA PHE A 16 5.74 -2.70 8.51
C PHE A 16 5.66 -3.65 9.71
N SER A 17 6.50 -3.45 10.73
CA SER A 17 6.50 -4.31 11.93
C SER A 17 5.20 -4.29 12.73
N ARG A 18 4.39 -3.23 12.59
CA ARG A 18 3.04 -3.14 13.16
C ARG A 18 2.14 -4.28 12.71
N CYS A 19 2.40 -4.86 11.54
CA CYS A 19 1.57 -5.90 10.93
C CYS A 19 2.15 -7.32 11.01
N HIS A 20 3.41 -7.50 11.41
CA HIS A 20 4.07 -8.83 11.45
C HIS A 20 3.31 -9.89 12.27
N HIS A 21 2.58 -9.45 13.30
CA HIS A 21 1.75 -10.33 14.13
C HIS A 21 0.47 -10.84 13.43
N ARG A 22 0.14 -10.32 12.25
CA ARG A 22 -1.02 -10.70 11.43
C ARG A 22 -0.62 -11.25 10.06
N VAL A 23 0.43 -10.69 9.46
CA VAL A 23 0.88 -11.02 8.10
C VAL A 23 2.39 -11.24 8.10
N ASP A 24 2.81 -12.45 7.73
CA ASP A 24 4.22 -12.81 7.55
C ASP A 24 4.84 -12.00 6.39
N PRO A 25 5.91 -11.21 6.62
CA PRO A 25 6.56 -10.43 5.56
C PRO A 25 7.37 -11.28 4.56
N GLU A 26 7.80 -12.50 4.93
CA GLU A 26 8.76 -13.28 4.14
C GLU A 26 8.31 -13.58 2.68
N PRO A 27 7.04 -13.96 2.43
CA PRO A 27 6.56 -14.18 1.06
C PRO A 27 6.60 -12.91 0.19
N TYR A 28 6.46 -11.74 0.80
CA TYR A 28 6.44 -10.44 0.13
C TYR A 28 7.85 -9.92 -0.12
N ILE A 29 8.79 -10.22 0.78
CA ILE A 29 10.22 -10.00 0.53
C ILE A 29 10.63 -10.81 -0.70
N SER A 30 10.32 -12.11 -0.72
CA SER A 30 10.59 -12.98 -1.87
C SER A 30 9.92 -12.47 -3.17
N LEU A 31 8.72 -11.89 -3.06
CA LEU A 31 8.03 -11.28 -4.21
C LEU A 31 8.77 -10.02 -4.70
N CYS A 32 9.12 -9.12 -3.79
CA CYS A 32 9.87 -7.91 -4.07
C CYS A 32 11.19 -8.21 -4.80
N GLU A 33 11.95 -9.20 -4.31
CA GLU A 33 13.21 -9.61 -4.93
C GLU A 33 13.01 -10.11 -6.37
N ARG A 34 11.96 -10.92 -6.60
CA ARG A 34 11.61 -11.38 -7.96
C ARG A 34 11.20 -10.23 -8.86
N ASP A 35 10.40 -9.29 -8.38
CA ASP A 35 9.92 -8.15 -9.16
C ASP A 35 11.08 -7.23 -9.57
N ILE A 36 12.06 -7.01 -8.67
CA ILE A 36 13.29 -6.28 -8.98
C ILE A 36 14.11 -7.01 -10.04
N CYS A 37 14.32 -8.33 -9.90
CA CYS A 37 15.10 -9.10 -10.87
C CYS A 37 14.48 -9.10 -12.27
N ALA A 38 13.15 -9.08 -12.37
CA ALA A 38 12.43 -9.03 -13.64
C ALA A 38 12.34 -7.62 -14.25
N CYS A 39 12.84 -6.60 -13.56
CA CYS A 39 12.61 -5.20 -13.90
C CYS A 39 13.63 -4.66 -14.92
N PRO A 40 13.20 -4.27 -16.14
CA PRO A 40 14.10 -3.73 -17.15
C PRO A 40 14.56 -2.27 -16.88
N GLN A 41 13.87 -1.52 -16.01
CA GLN A 41 14.12 -0.08 -15.78
C GLN A 41 14.57 0.26 -14.35
N GLY A 42 14.65 -0.72 -13.45
CA GLY A 42 15.26 -0.63 -12.11
C GLY A 42 14.61 0.33 -11.09
N ARG A 43 13.51 1.02 -11.43
CA ARG A 43 12.85 1.99 -10.54
C ARG A 43 11.41 1.56 -10.25
N ASP A 44 11.01 1.66 -8.99
CA ASP A 44 9.67 1.39 -8.45
C ASP A 44 9.16 -0.06 -8.61
N CYS A 45 9.99 -0.99 -9.09
CA CYS A 45 9.59 -2.38 -9.30
C CYS A 45 9.39 -3.16 -7.99
N HIS A 46 9.94 -2.71 -6.87
CA HIS A 46 9.65 -3.26 -5.56
C HIS A 46 8.25 -2.88 -5.05
N CYS A 47 7.71 -1.74 -5.50
CA CYS A 47 6.49 -1.15 -4.95
C CYS A 47 5.22 -2.02 -5.01
N PRO A 48 4.98 -2.86 -6.03
CA PRO A 48 3.84 -3.77 -6.03
C PRO A 48 3.83 -4.72 -4.82
N ALA A 49 4.98 -5.26 -4.42
CA ALA A 49 5.08 -6.14 -3.25
C ALA A 49 4.77 -5.40 -1.94
N PHE A 50 5.26 -4.16 -1.81
CA PHE A 50 4.96 -3.30 -0.66
C PHE A 50 3.48 -2.91 -0.58
N LEU A 51 2.88 -2.55 -1.71
CA LEU A 51 1.46 -2.24 -1.81
C LEU A 51 0.60 -3.44 -1.42
N GLU A 52 0.94 -4.64 -1.91
CA GLU A 52 0.22 -5.87 -1.59
C GLU A 52 0.33 -6.23 -0.10
N TYR A 53 1.52 -6.06 0.50
CA TYR A 53 1.71 -6.24 1.94
C TYR A 53 0.85 -5.26 2.74
N ALA A 54 0.90 -3.97 2.41
CA ALA A 54 0.11 -2.94 3.08
C ALA A 54 -1.40 -3.19 2.95
N ARG A 55 -1.86 -3.63 1.78
CA ARG A 55 -3.27 -4.01 1.54
C ARG A 55 -3.69 -5.21 2.40
N ASN A 56 -2.88 -6.26 2.48
CA ASN A 56 -3.21 -7.41 3.33
C ASN A 56 -3.17 -7.06 4.81
N CYS A 57 -2.29 -6.15 5.23
CA CYS A 57 -2.33 -5.58 6.59
C CYS A 57 -3.63 -4.83 6.87
N ALA A 58 -4.08 -3.99 5.93
CA ALA A 58 -5.34 -3.25 6.05
C ALA A 58 -6.54 -4.20 6.15
N HIS A 59 -6.53 -5.31 5.39
CA HIS A 59 -7.56 -6.36 5.49
C HIS A 59 -7.58 -7.05 6.87
N GLN A 60 -6.45 -7.09 7.58
CA GLN A 60 -6.34 -7.57 8.97
C GLN A 60 -6.61 -6.47 10.00
N GLY A 61 -7.04 -5.28 9.57
CA GLY A 61 -7.37 -4.14 10.43
C GLY A 61 -6.16 -3.27 10.84
N VAL A 62 -5.00 -3.46 10.22
CA VAL A 62 -3.78 -2.69 10.50
C VAL A 62 -3.47 -1.77 9.33
N ILE A 63 -3.73 -0.47 9.48
CA ILE A 63 -3.39 0.53 8.46
C ILE A 63 -1.93 0.96 8.66
N LEU A 64 -1.12 0.79 7.62
CA LEU A 64 0.30 1.15 7.62
C LEU A 64 0.50 2.59 7.12
N GLU A 65 0.17 3.59 7.95
CA GLU A 65 0.33 5.00 7.59
C GLU A 65 1.79 5.35 7.25
N GLY A 66 2.01 6.03 6.11
CA GLY A 66 3.34 6.49 5.68
C GLY A 66 4.23 5.41 5.06
N TRP A 67 3.67 4.23 4.72
CA TRP A 67 4.42 3.18 4.04
C TRP A 67 4.97 3.60 2.66
N PRO A 68 4.31 4.45 1.84
CA PRO A 68 4.86 4.86 0.56
C PRO A 68 6.15 5.67 0.71
N GLU A 69 6.19 6.60 1.66
CA GLU A 69 7.38 7.40 1.96
C GLU A 69 8.53 6.51 2.44
N GLU A 70 8.24 5.61 3.37
CA GLU A 70 9.22 4.68 3.95
C GLU A 70 9.83 3.74 2.90
N SER A 71 9.02 3.27 1.94
CA SER A 71 9.45 2.37 0.86
C SER A 71 9.92 3.11 -0.40
N SER A 72 9.96 4.45 -0.37
CA SER A 72 10.24 5.30 -1.55
C SER A 72 9.35 4.94 -2.75
N CYS A 73 8.11 4.57 -2.48
CA CYS A 73 7.12 4.18 -3.47
C CYS A 73 6.14 5.30 -3.77
N ARG A 74 5.68 5.33 -5.03
CA ARG A 74 4.65 6.28 -5.46
C ARG A 74 3.53 5.55 -6.21
N PRO A 75 2.51 5.06 -5.49
CA PRO A 75 1.31 4.52 -6.12
C PRO A 75 0.73 5.52 -7.12
N ARG A 76 0.37 5.04 -8.31
CA ARG A 76 -0.13 5.90 -9.40
C ARG A 76 -1.62 6.16 -9.22
N CYS A 77 -2.02 7.42 -9.30
CA CYS A 77 -3.41 7.84 -9.30
C CYS A 77 -3.77 8.64 -10.56
N PRO A 78 -5.06 8.66 -10.95
CA PRO A 78 -5.55 9.58 -11.98
C PRO A 78 -5.23 11.04 -11.65
N VAL A 79 -5.17 11.88 -12.68
CA VAL A 79 -4.91 13.32 -12.53
C VAL A 79 -5.95 13.94 -11.59
N GLY A 80 -5.50 14.70 -10.60
CA GLY A 80 -6.36 15.37 -9.61
C GLY A 80 -6.75 14.50 -8.42
N MET A 81 -6.18 13.30 -8.27
CA MET A 81 -6.37 12.42 -7.13
C MET A 81 -5.05 12.08 -6.45
N GLU A 82 -5.12 11.77 -5.16
CA GLU A 82 -4.00 11.38 -4.32
C GLU A 82 -4.20 9.97 -3.78
N TYR A 83 -3.12 9.20 -3.72
CA TYR A 83 -3.16 7.93 -3.01
C TYR A 83 -3.31 8.17 -1.51
N LYS A 84 -4.15 7.37 -0.85
CA LYS A 84 -4.25 7.26 0.60
C LYS A 84 -4.33 5.78 0.99
N GLU A 85 -3.76 5.47 2.14
CA GLU A 85 -3.71 4.13 2.73
C GLU A 85 -5.08 3.69 3.28
N CYS A 86 -5.99 4.64 3.50
CA CYS A 86 -7.31 4.42 4.06
C CYS A 86 -8.31 5.40 3.41
N VAL A 87 -8.97 4.94 2.36
CA VAL A 87 -10.07 5.61 1.68
C VAL A 87 -11.38 4.88 2.00
N SER A 88 -12.46 5.63 2.20
CA SER A 88 -13.79 5.03 2.31
C SER A 88 -14.11 4.27 1.03
N PRO A 89 -14.56 3.00 1.09
CA PRO A 89 -15.05 2.30 -0.11
C PRO A 89 -16.31 2.95 -0.67
N CYS A 90 -16.95 3.81 0.11
CA CYS A 90 -18.15 4.57 -0.25
C CYS A 90 -17.74 5.91 -0.86
N ALA A 91 -17.53 5.92 -2.18
CA ALA A 91 -17.15 7.13 -2.90
C ALA A 91 -18.30 8.16 -2.90
N LYS A 92 -18.03 9.33 -2.33
CA LYS A 92 -18.96 10.48 -2.43
C LYS A 92 -18.88 11.06 -3.84
N THR A 93 -20.04 11.27 -4.44
CA THR A 93 -20.19 12.00 -5.71
C THR A 93 -21.16 13.15 -5.50
N CYS A 94 -21.20 14.11 -6.44
CA CYS A 94 -22.16 15.22 -6.39
C CYS A 94 -23.64 14.75 -6.32
N GLN A 95 -23.91 13.51 -6.72
CA GLN A 95 -25.25 12.91 -6.70
C GLN A 95 -25.50 12.05 -5.46
N SER A 96 -24.46 11.76 -4.66
CA SER A 96 -24.53 10.80 -3.55
C SER A 96 -23.75 11.31 -2.35
N LEU A 97 -24.09 12.51 -1.88
CA LEU A 97 -23.44 13.14 -0.74
C LEU A 97 -23.66 12.38 0.58
N ASN A 98 -24.82 11.73 0.72
CA ASN A 98 -25.21 10.94 1.89
C ASN A 98 -24.91 9.43 1.74
N ILE A 99 -24.04 9.02 0.81
CA ILE A 99 -23.75 7.59 0.56
C ILE A 99 -23.29 6.83 1.81
N ASN A 100 -22.65 7.52 2.75
CA ASN A 100 -22.17 6.94 4.01
C ASN A 100 -23.31 6.54 4.98
N GLU A 101 -24.55 6.98 4.77
CA GLU A 101 -25.70 6.52 5.58
C GLU A 101 -26.13 5.10 5.19
N VAL A 102 -25.84 4.69 3.96
CA VAL A 102 -26.29 3.42 3.37
C VAL A 102 -25.12 2.46 3.15
N CYS A 103 -23.96 2.99 2.77
CA CYS A 103 -22.74 2.24 2.54
C CYS A 103 -21.82 2.35 3.75
N HIS A 104 -21.46 1.20 4.30
CA HIS A 104 -20.47 1.07 5.36
C HIS A 104 -19.45 0.02 4.92
N GLY A 105 -18.18 0.28 5.18
CA GLY A 105 -17.12 -0.68 4.88
C GLY A 105 -15.83 -0.30 5.59
N GLN A 106 -14.97 -1.31 5.78
CA GLN A 106 -13.59 -1.10 6.19
C GLN A 106 -12.91 -0.21 5.14
N CYS A 107 -12.11 0.76 5.57
CA CYS A 107 -11.36 1.54 4.60
C CYS A 107 -10.39 0.66 3.82
N VAL A 108 -10.18 1.03 2.58
CA VAL A 108 -9.28 0.35 1.65
C VAL A 108 -8.28 1.37 1.10
N ASP A 109 -7.10 0.90 0.73
CA ASP A 109 -6.15 1.75 0.05
C ASP A 109 -6.69 2.17 -1.33
N GLY A 110 -6.38 3.38 -1.77
CA GLY A 110 -6.83 3.83 -3.07
C GLY A 110 -6.57 5.30 -3.34
N CYS A 111 -7.07 5.75 -4.49
CA CYS A 111 -7.00 7.14 -4.88
C CYS A 111 -8.24 7.88 -4.40
N SER A 112 -8.06 8.99 -3.70
CA SER A 112 -9.13 9.89 -3.28
C SER A 112 -8.93 11.29 -3.87
N CYS A 113 -10.01 12.06 -3.95
CA CYS A 113 -9.87 13.50 -4.11
C CYS A 113 -9.12 14.10 -2.90
N PRO A 114 -8.35 15.18 -3.09
CA PRO A 114 -7.75 15.95 -2.00
C PRO A 114 -8.79 16.49 -1.00
#